data_AF-A0A7Y5EEM4-F1
#
_entry.id   AF-A0A7Y5EEM4-F1
#
_cell.length_a   1.000
_cell.length_b   1.000
_cell.length_c   1.000
_cell.angle_alpha   90.00
_cell.angle_beta   90.00
_cell.angle_gamma   90.00
#
_symmetry.space_group_name_H-M   'P 1'
#
loop_
_entity.id
_entity.type
_entity.pdbx_description
1 polymer ?
#
loop_
_entity_poly.entity_id
_entity_poly.type
_entity_poly.pdbx_seq_one_letter_code
_entity_poly.pdbx_strand_id
1 'polypeptide(L)'
;MSEQILPAPALVWQSAVEFGSGELWGHLWISLQRLFWGLAVGIGGGLLLGVWLGASRRAQTLVLPTFVALAQIPTLAWIPLFMLFFGIGELLKLVVLVKAVVVPVTLHTLVGVRDAQPKLREAAAALGLPRHLVLLRLLLPAALPAFLTGVRLALATGWTSLLAVELLASSEGIGYLMVWGRQLFMLDLVLLCILVIGLVGAVLERGFSVVEKRLLFWPQAATGEQQRGPLPRGWQSLLLPLALLAVWQASSSSGWVDSNILASPLDVLHTLLVGLADGSLPEALLLSLQRTLTGLVLGGGAGLLAGLLLGLSQPAERFFGPSLSALRQVALFAWVPLLTAWLGLGEGAKHVFVGLAAFFPLLIATQRGIASLSPQLGEAASTLRLNLWQRLRLLVLPGAAPAIFAGLRLSLIYAWLGTIGAEYFMPSDGGIASLMIGAQQLFRMDQVMAAMLLIGLVGALLGTLGQRLESRATRWRTA
;
A
#
# COMPACT_ATOMS: atom_id res chain seq x y z
N MET A 1 -26.26 9.71 -20.54
CA MET A 1 -25.65 8.37 -20.49
C MET A 1 -26.78 7.37 -20.29
N SER A 2 -26.73 6.19 -20.90
CA SER A 2 -27.78 5.17 -20.70
C SER A 2 -27.81 4.74 -19.23
N GLU A 3 -28.99 4.33 -18.72
CA GLU A 3 -29.14 3.80 -17.35
C GLU A 3 -28.23 2.58 -17.10
N GLN A 4 -27.81 1.88 -18.16
CA GLN A 4 -26.83 0.80 -18.09
C GLN A 4 -25.40 1.25 -17.75
N ILE A 5 -25.03 2.51 -18.01
CA ILE A 5 -23.66 3.01 -17.78
C ILE A 5 -23.56 3.72 -16.42
N LEU A 6 -24.59 4.47 -16.04
CA LEU A 6 -24.66 5.11 -14.73
C LEU A 6 -26.08 4.95 -14.19
N PRO A 7 -26.34 3.87 -13.43
CA PRO A 7 -27.69 3.53 -12.98
C PRO A 7 -28.21 4.57 -11.99
N ALA A 8 -29.51 4.80 -12.05
CA ALA A 8 -30.18 5.70 -11.13
C ALA A 8 -30.02 5.19 -9.67
N PRO A 9 -29.89 6.08 -8.67
CA PRO A 9 -29.82 5.68 -7.26
C PRO A 9 -30.99 4.80 -6.81
N ALA A 10 -32.17 4.99 -7.41
CA ALA A 10 -33.34 4.16 -7.18
C ALA A 10 -33.12 2.71 -7.62
N LEU A 11 -32.43 2.48 -8.73
CA LEU A 11 -32.11 1.15 -9.24
C LEU A 11 -31.07 0.49 -8.36
N VAL A 12 -30.01 1.21 -7.95
CA VAL A 12 -29.04 0.70 -6.96
C VAL A 12 -29.72 0.32 -5.64
N TRP A 13 -30.73 1.08 -5.20
CA TRP A 13 -31.52 0.74 -4.02
C TRP A 13 -32.38 -0.51 -4.22
N GLN A 14 -33.00 -0.69 -5.38
CA GLN A 14 -33.74 -1.90 -5.72
C GLN A 14 -32.81 -3.12 -5.69
N SER A 15 -31.64 -3.03 -6.32
CA SER A 15 -30.63 -4.09 -6.27
C SER A 15 -30.15 -4.37 -4.84
N ALA A 16 -30.07 -3.34 -3.99
CA ALA A 16 -29.76 -3.53 -2.57
C ALA A 16 -30.81 -4.35 -1.83
N VAL A 17 -32.10 -4.19 -2.17
CA VAL A 17 -33.19 -4.98 -1.59
C VAL A 17 -33.21 -6.40 -2.17
N GLU A 18 -33.04 -6.54 -3.49
CA GLU A 18 -33.05 -7.81 -4.20
C GLU A 18 -31.88 -8.71 -3.78
N PHE A 19 -30.65 -8.24 -3.93
CA PHE A 19 -29.44 -8.98 -3.58
C PHE A 19 -29.14 -8.99 -2.07
N GLY A 20 -29.71 -8.04 -1.31
CA GLY A 20 -29.59 -7.99 0.14
C GLY A 20 -30.29 -9.15 0.85
N SER A 21 -31.23 -9.83 0.17
CA SER A 21 -32.01 -10.93 0.72
C SER A 21 -31.21 -12.23 0.98
N GLY A 22 -29.93 -12.31 0.59
CA GLY A 22 -29.03 -13.37 1.05
C GLY A 22 -27.68 -13.44 0.33
N GLU A 23 -27.65 -13.25 -0.99
CA GLU A 23 -26.43 -13.43 -1.79
C GLU A 23 -25.34 -12.42 -1.41
N LEU A 24 -25.67 -11.12 -1.39
CA LEU A 24 -24.70 -10.06 -1.05
C LEU A 24 -24.07 -10.28 0.33
N TRP A 25 -24.90 -10.66 1.31
CA TRP A 25 -24.44 -10.86 2.68
C TRP A 25 -23.61 -12.13 2.83
N GLY A 26 -23.94 -13.20 2.10
CA GLY A 26 -23.12 -14.42 2.03
C GLY A 26 -21.71 -14.13 1.50
N HIS A 27 -21.61 -13.42 0.38
CA HIS A 27 -20.32 -13.02 -0.20
C HIS A 27 -19.54 -12.07 0.72
N LEU A 28 -20.21 -11.10 1.35
CA LEU A 28 -19.56 -10.21 2.34
C LEU A 28 -19.02 -11.00 3.54
N TRP A 29 -19.81 -11.93 4.06
CA TRP A 29 -19.41 -12.74 5.20
C TRP A 29 -18.17 -13.57 4.88
N ILE A 30 -18.11 -14.20 3.70
CA ILE A 30 -16.94 -14.95 3.23
C ILE A 30 -15.70 -14.03 3.15
N SER A 31 -15.82 -12.84 2.58
CA SER A 31 -14.73 -11.86 2.54
C SER A 31 -14.27 -11.45 3.94
N LEU A 32 -15.20 -11.22 4.87
CA LEU A 32 -14.87 -10.88 6.27
C LEU A 32 -14.19 -12.04 7.02
N GLN A 33 -14.60 -13.28 6.78
CA GLN A 33 -13.94 -14.46 7.35
C GLN A 33 -12.50 -14.60 6.84
N ARG A 34 -12.29 -14.45 5.53
CA ARG A 34 -10.94 -14.43 4.93
C ARG A 34 -10.09 -13.32 5.55
N LEU A 35 -10.66 -12.11 5.66
CA LEU A 35 -9.98 -10.96 6.27
C LEU A 35 -9.57 -11.27 7.72
N PHE A 36 -10.48 -11.81 8.51
CA PHE A 36 -10.24 -12.16 9.91
C PHE A 36 -9.08 -13.15 10.06
N TRP A 37 -9.11 -14.27 9.33
CA TRP A 37 -8.05 -15.28 9.43
C TRP A 37 -6.70 -14.79 8.92
N GLY A 38 -6.69 -14.07 7.81
CA GLY A 38 -5.45 -13.49 7.30
C GLY A 38 -4.87 -12.41 8.21
N LEU A 39 -5.71 -11.60 8.86
CA LEU A 39 -5.28 -10.66 9.90
C LEU A 39 -4.76 -11.39 11.14
N ALA A 40 -5.47 -12.41 11.65
CA ALA A 40 -5.07 -13.13 12.84
C ALA A 40 -3.69 -13.79 12.67
N VAL A 41 -3.51 -14.53 11.58
CA VAL A 41 -2.24 -15.21 11.26
C VAL A 41 -1.15 -14.18 10.93
N GLY A 42 -1.47 -13.15 10.15
CA GLY A 42 -0.50 -12.15 9.74
C GLY A 42 -0.04 -11.22 10.87
N ILE A 43 -0.94 -10.82 11.76
CA ILE A 43 -0.60 -10.05 12.97
C ILE A 43 0.22 -10.92 13.93
N GLY A 44 -0.19 -12.18 14.15
CA GLY A 44 0.57 -13.12 14.97
C GLY A 44 2.00 -13.32 14.46
N GLY A 45 2.14 -13.67 13.18
CA GLY A 45 3.45 -13.85 12.53
C GLY A 45 4.28 -12.57 12.52
N GLY A 46 3.66 -11.43 12.21
CA GLY A 46 4.35 -10.14 12.18
C GLY A 46 4.78 -9.64 13.56
N LEU A 47 3.99 -9.88 14.61
CA LEU A 47 4.35 -9.57 15.99
C LEU A 47 5.55 -10.41 16.42
N LEU A 48 5.52 -11.72 16.18
CA LEU A 48 6.61 -12.64 16.53
C LEU A 48 7.91 -12.26 15.83
N LEU A 49 7.87 -12.06 14.51
CA LEU A 49 9.03 -11.63 13.73
C LEU A 49 9.52 -10.24 14.14
N GLY A 50 8.62 -9.29 14.36
CA GLY A 50 8.95 -7.92 14.74
C GLY A 50 9.62 -7.84 16.11
N VAL A 51 9.11 -8.59 17.09
CA VAL A 51 9.73 -8.71 18.43
C VAL A 51 11.10 -9.37 18.33
N TRP A 52 11.22 -10.46 17.57
CA TRP A 52 12.49 -11.16 17.40
C TRP A 52 13.57 -10.28 16.76
N LEU A 53 13.23 -9.59 15.67
CA LEU A 53 14.12 -8.67 14.97
C LEU A 53 14.45 -7.41 15.80
N GLY A 54 13.50 -6.92 16.59
CA GLY A 54 13.71 -5.77 17.48
C GLY A 54 14.54 -6.10 18.73
N ALA A 55 14.45 -7.33 19.24
CA ALA A 55 15.16 -7.77 20.44
C ALA A 55 16.59 -8.27 20.14
N SER A 56 16.85 -8.82 18.95
CA SER A 56 18.13 -9.44 18.60
C SER A 56 18.89 -8.64 17.54
N ARG A 57 20.06 -8.09 17.91
CA ARG A 57 20.99 -7.44 16.96
C ARG A 57 21.44 -8.39 15.84
N ARG A 58 21.62 -9.69 16.15
CA ARG A 58 22.01 -10.70 15.15
C ARG A 58 20.88 -10.93 14.14
N ALA A 59 19.65 -11.09 14.60
CA ALA A 59 18.49 -11.25 13.71
C ALA A 59 18.28 -9.99 12.87
N GLN A 60 18.46 -8.81 13.47
CA GLN A 60 18.40 -7.54 12.75
C GLN A 60 19.47 -7.44 11.65
N THR A 61 20.71 -7.84 11.91
CA THR A 61 21.76 -7.77 10.89
C THR A 61 21.56 -8.83 9.81
N LEU A 62 21.20 -10.06 10.16
CA LEU A 62 21.12 -11.19 9.22
C LEU A 62 19.80 -11.22 8.44
N VAL A 63 18.66 -10.98 9.08
CA VAL A 63 17.32 -11.30 8.52
C VAL A 63 16.59 -10.07 8.00
N LEU A 64 16.73 -8.92 8.68
CA LEU A 64 16.06 -7.69 8.27
C LEU A 64 16.34 -7.28 6.81
N PRO A 65 17.58 -7.37 6.27
CA PRO A 65 17.85 -7.00 4.89
C PRO A 65 17.03 -7.83 3.89
N THR A 66 17.01 -9.15 4.06
CA THR A 66 16.21 -10.06 3.23
C THR A 66 14.72 -9.76 3.37
N PHE A 67 14.25 -9.59 4.61
CA PHE A 67 12.85 -9.29 4.88
C PHE A 67 12.41 -7.98 4.20
N VAL A 68 13.21 -6.92 4.32
CA VAL A 68 12.93 -5.63 3.68
C VAL A 68 12.98 -5.76 2.16
N ALA A 69 13.91 -6.52 1.60
CA ALA A 69 13.99 -6.76 0.16
C ALA A 69 12.73 -7.45 -0.38
N LEU A 70 12.28 -8.52 0.28
CA LEU A 70 11.01 -9.21 -0.07
C LEU A 70 9.77 -8.36 0.20
N ALA A 71 9.85 -7.43 1.14
CA ALA A 71 8.80 -6.47 1.42
C ALA A 71 8.68 -5.36 0.36
N GLN A 72 9.74 -5.06 -0.42
CA GLN A 72 9.66 -4.09 -1.52
C GLN A 72 8.80 -4.58 -2.68
N ILE A 73 8.71 -5.90 -2.88
CA ILE A 73 7.89 -6.49 -3.92
C ILE A 73 6.42 -6.35 -3.49
N PRO A 74 5.59 -5.59 -4.25
CA PRO A 74 4.18 -5.41 -3.94
C PRO A 74 3.45 -6.75 -3.86
N THR A 75 2.48 -6.87 -2.96
CA THR A 75 1.71 -8.12 -2.76
C THR A 75 1.11 -8.67 -4.06
N LEU A 76 0.65 -7.79 -4.97
CA LEU A 76 0.08 -8.17 -6.27
C LEU A 76 1.07 -8.95 -7.16
N ALA A 77 2.35 -8.57 -7.13
CA ALA A 77 3.37 -9.21 -7.95
C ALA A 77 3.69 -10.64 -7.49
N TRP A 78 3.34 -10.99 -6.24
CA TRP A 78 3.47 -12.35 -5.74
C TRP A 78 2.34 -13.28 -6.21
N ILE A 79 1.22 -12.75 -6.72
CA ILE A 79 0.04 -13.56 -7.01
C ILE A 79 0.32 -14.66 -8.05
N PRO A 80 0.95 -14.40 -9.21
CA PRO A 80 1.29 -15.45 -10.18
C PRO A 80 2.10 -16.60 -9.58
N LEU A 81 3.10 -16.26 -8.76
CA LEU A 81 3.95 -17.24 -8.10
C LEU A 81 3.13 -18.07 -7.10
N PHE A 82 2.35 -17.41 -6.23
CA PHE A 82 1.52 -18.10 -5.25
C PHE A 82 0.41 -18.94 -5.90
N MET A 83 -0.15 -18.50 -7.03
CA MET A 83 -1.13 -19.28 -7.81
C MET A 83 -0.55 -20.60 -8.28
N LEU A 84 0.72 -20.59 -8.70
CA LEU A 84 1.38 -21.80 -9.15
C LEU A 84 1.70 -22.75 -7.98
N PHE A 85 2.23 -22.21 -6.88
CA PHE A 85 2.64 -23.01 -5.72
C PHE A 85 1.45 -23.60 -4.94
N PHE A 86 0.39 -22.83 -4.77
CA PHE A 86 -0.74 -23.20 -3.91
C PHE A 86 -2.01 -23.56 -4.70
N GLY A 87 -1.99 -23.36 -6.02
CA GLY A 87 -3.18 -23.44 -6.85
C GLY A 87 -4.12 -22.24 -6.68
N ILE A 88 -5.19 -22.22 -7.47
CA ILE A 88 -6.29 -21.25 -7.30
C ILE A 88 -7.26 -21.83 -6.25
N GLY A 89 -7.30 -21.21 -5.07
CA GLY A 89 -8.15 -21.67 -3.96
C GLY A 89 -8.08 -20.77 -2.73
N GLU A 90 -8.62 -21.23 -1.61
CA GLU A 90 -8.62 -20.46 -0.35
C GLU A 90 -7.20 -20.22 0.19
N LEU A 91 -6.29 -21.21 0.01
CA LEU A 91 -4.92 -21.10 0.50
C LEU A 91 -4.17 -19.93 -0.16
N LEU A 92 -4.31 -19.75 -1.47
CA LEU A 92 -3.76 -18.61 -2.21
C LEU A 92 -4.22 -17.27 -1.60
N LYS A 93 -5.53 -17.12 -1.40
CA LYS A 93 -6.13 -15.89 -0.87
C LYS A 93 -5.58 -15.57 0.53
N LEU A 94 -5.50 -16.59 1.39
CA LEU A 94 -4.97 -16.45 2.75
C LEU A 94 -3.48 -16.12 2.74
N VAL A 95 -2.65 -16.76 1.91
CA VAL A 95 -1.20 -16.49 1.85
C VAL A 95 -0.91 -15.08 1.34
N VAL A 96 -1.61 -14.63 0.30
CA VAL A 96 -1.54 -13.26 -0.22
C VAL A 96 -1.89 -12.26 0.88
N LEU A 97 -2.96 -12.52 1.62
CA LEU A 97 -3.42 -11.67 2.70
C LEU A 97 -2.44 -11.63 3.89
N VAL A 98 -1.95 -12.80 4.32
CA VAL A 98 -0.93 -12.91 5.38
C VAL A 98 0.33 -12.14 4.97
N LYS A 99 0.79 -12.25 3.72
CA LYS A 99 1.94 -11.47 3.22
C LYS A 99 1.68 -9.96 3.29
N ALA A 100 0.48 -9.49 2.95
CA ALA A 100 0.12 -8.08 3.02
C ALA A 100 0.10 -7.52 4.46
N VAL A 101 -0.25 -8.37 5.43
CA VAL A 101 -0.41 -8.01 6.85
C VAL A 101 0.90 -8.13 7.63
N VAL A 102 1.68 -9.20 7.40
CA VAL A 102 2.93 -9.48 8.13
C VAL A 102 3.94 -8.34 7.99
N VAL A 103 4.07 -7.76 6.79
CA VAL A 103 5.07 -6.72 6.50
C VAL A 103 4.91 -5.48 7.39
N PRO A 104 3.79 -4.73 7.35
CA PRO A 104 3.62 -3.54 8.18
C PRO A 104 3.68 -3.86 9.68
N VAL A 105 3.08 -4.96 10.14
CA VAL A 105 3.12 -5.36 11.56
C VAL A 105 4.55 -5.62 12.00
N THR A 106 5.34 -6.37 11.23
CA THR A 106 6.75 -6.69 11.55
C THR A 106 7.59 -5.42 11.67
N LEU A 107 7.53 -4.55 10.66
CA LEU A 107 8.36 -3.34 10.61
C LEU A 107 8.02 -2.37 11.74
N HIS A 108 6.74 -2.14 12.01
CA HIS A 108 6.31 -1.23 13.07
C HIS A 108 6.56 -1.80 14.47
N THR A 109 6.36 -3.11 14.67
CA THR A 109 6.71 -3.78 15.93
C THR A 109 8.21 -3.72 16.19
N LEU A 110 9.03 -3.98 15.17
CA LEU A 110 10.49 -3.88 15.25
C LEU A 110 10.91 -2.48 15.69
N VAL A 111 10.34 -1.44 15.06
CA VAL A 111 10.62 -0.05 15.42
C VAL A 111 10.17 0.23 16.86
N GLY A 112 8.98 -0.21 17.26
CA GLY A 112 8.49 -0.04 18.63
C GLY A 112 9.38 -0.70 19.68
N VAL A 113 9.82 -1.93 19.44
CA VAL A 113 10.69 -2.69 20.38
C VAL A 113 12.10 -2.09 20.44
N ARG A 114 12.61 -1.59 19.32
CA ARG A 114 13.94 -0.98 19.21
C ARG A 114 13.97 0.43 19.81
N ASP A 115 12.97 1.25 19.49
CA ASP A 115 12.91 2.67 19.83
C ASP A 115 12.28 2.90 21.22
N ALA A 116 11.71 1.87 21.86
CA ALA A 116 11.41 1.85 23.30
C ALA A 116 12.70 2.19 24.07
N GLN A 117 12.78 3.45 24.46
CA GLN A 117 14.00 4.29 24.50
C GLN A 117 15.20 3.66 25.23
N PRO A 118 16.44 3.86 24.73
CA PRO A 118 17.66 3.53 25.48
C PRO A 118 17.63 4.06 26.92
N LYS A 119 17.08 5.27 27.10
CA LYS A 119 16.89 5.94 28.40
C LYS A 119 16.00 5.15 29.37
N LEU A 120 14.94 4.51 28.88
CA LEU A 120 14.07 3.68 29.72
C LEU A 120 14.80 2.41 30.16
N ARG A 121 15.62 1.81 29.29
CA ARG A 121 16.46 0.66 29.63
C ARG A 121 17.56 1.03 30.63
N GLU A 122 18.18 2.20 30.45
CA GLU A 122 19.18 2.75 31.40
C GLU A 122 18.56 3.03 32.76
N ALA A 123 17.37 3.66 32.80
CA ALA A 123 16.64 3.90 34.04
C ALA A 123 16.24 2.58 34.73
N ALA A 124 15.77 1.59 33.98
CA ALA A 124 15.44 0.28 34.53
C ALA A 124 16.66 -0.47 35.07
N ALA A 125 17.82 -0.33 34.41
CA ALA A 125 19.09 -0.87 34.88
C ALA A 125 19.56 -0.18 36.17
N ALA A 126 19.44 1.15 36.25
CA ALA A 126 19.76 1.92 37.45
C ALA A 126 18.86 1.56 38.64
N LEU A 127 17.58 1.23 38.38
CA LEU A 127 16.61 0.80 39.39
C LEU A 127 16.66 -0.70 39.72
N GLY A 128 17.54 -1.48 39.07
CA GLY A 128 17.67 -2.92 39.31
C GLY A 128 16.42 -3.74 38.97
N LEU A 129 15.59 -3.27 38.02
CA LEU A 129 14.32 -3.93 37.71
C LEU A 129 14.54 -5.32 37.09
N PRO A 130 13.81 -6.36 37.55
CA PRO A 130 13.90 -7.69 36.96
C PRO A 130 13.35 -7.71 35.53
N ARG A 131 13.89 -8.61 34.69
CA ARG A 131 13.62 -8.68 33.23
C ARG A 131 12.14 -8.74 32.86
N HIS A 132 11.32 -9.42 33.67
CA HIS A 132 9.88 -9.52 33.41
C HIS A 132 9.15 -8.18 33.63
N LEU A 133 9.58 -7.36 34.60
CA LEU A 133 9.02 -6.02 34.81
C LEU A 133 9.48 -5.06 33.70
N VAL A 134 10.73 -5.17 33.26
CA VAL A 134 11.21 -4.40 32.10
C VAL A 134 10.40 -4.74 30.85
N LEU A 135 10.14 -6.03 30.61
CA LEU A 135 9.38 -6.46 29.44
C LEU A 135 7.90 -6.05 29.52
N LEU A 136 7.21 -6.35 30.62
CA LEU A 136 5.76 -6.16 30.75
C LEU A 136 5.35 -4.73 31.08
N ARG A 137 6.12 -4.00 31.89
CA ARG A 137 5.76 -2.64 32.35
C ARG A 137 6.45 -1.52 31.60
N LEU A 138 7.54 -1.81 30.88
CA LEU A 138 8.33 -0.77 30.19
C LEU A 138 8.29 -0.96 28.68
N LEU A 139 8.75 -2.11 28.17
CA LEU A 139 8.89 -2.35 26.74
C LEU A 139 7.55 -2.56 26.04
N LEU A 140 6.67 -3.39 26.60
CA LEU A 140 5.38 -3.69 25.98
C LEU A 140 4.48 -2.44 25.87
N PRO A 141 4.31 -1.60 26.92
CA PRO A 141 3.56 -0.36 26.82
C PRO A 141 4.20 0.67 25.88
N ALA A 142 5.55 0.71 25.80
CA ALA A 142 6.26 1.61 24.91
C ALA A 142 6.19 1.18 23.43
N ALA A 143 6.17 -0.13 23.15
CA ALA A 143 6.06 -0.67 21.80
C ALA A 143 4.61 -0.72 21.29
N LEU A 144 3.62 -0.73 22.19
CA LEU A 144 2.20 -0.85 21.86
C LEU A 144 1.70 0.20 20.84
N PRO A 145 2.02 1.52 20.94
CA PRO A 145 1.59 2.51 19.96
C PRO A 145 2.12 2.21 18.54
N ALA A 146 3.39 1.82 18.44
CA ALA A 146 3.99 1.47 17.17
C ALA A 146 3.35 0.20 16.61
N PHE A 147 3.16 -0.83 17.44
CA PHE A 147 2.45 -2.05 17.05
C PHE A 147 1.04 -1.76 16.53
N LEU A 148 0.24 -0.96 17.25
CA LEU A 148 -1.11 -0.58 16.83
C LEU A 148 -1.10 0.23 15.52
N THR A 149 -0.10 1.10 15.31
CA THR A 149 0.11 1.76 14.01
C THR A 149 0.36 0.73 12.89
N GLY A 150 1.17 -0.30 13.18
CA GLY A 150 1.41 -1.42 12.27
C GLY A 150 0.12 -2.20 11.96
N VAL A 151 -0.68 -2.52 12.97
CA VAL A 151 -1.98 -3.20 12.80
C VAL A 151 -2.97 -2.36 11.99
N ARG A 152 -3.05 -1.05 12.23
CA ARG A 152 -3.88 -0.13 11.43
C ARG A 152 -3.50 -0.18 9.95
N LEU A 153 -2.20 -0.09 9.67
CA LEU A 153 -1.70 -0.16 8.31
C LEU A 153 -1.98 -1.55 7.69
N ALA A 154 -1.82 -2.61 8.48
CA ALA A 154 -2.08 -3.99 8.07
C ALA A 154 -3.56 -4.26 7.77
N LEU A 155 -4.47 -3.63 8.51
CA LEU A 155 -5.91 -3.67 8.23
C LEU A 155 -6.22 -3.04 6.87
N ALA A 156 -5.65 -1.87 6.58
CA ALA A 156 -5.84 -1.18 5.31
C ALA A 156 -5.20 -1.93 4.11
N THR A 157 -3.97 -2.44 4.27
CA THR A 157 -3.30 -3.22 3.21
C THR A 157 -3.91 -4.60 3.03
N GLY A 158 -4.38 -5.22 4.11
CA GLY A 158 -5.09 -6.49 4.09
C GLY A 158 -6.43 -6.38 3.37
N TRP A 159 -7.22 -5.36 3.68
CA TRP A 159 -8.49 -5.09 2.99
C TRP A 159 -8.31 -4.88 1.49
N THR A 160 -7.33 -4.05 1.09
CA THR A 160 -7.08 -3.79 -0.34
C THR A 160 -6.51 -5.00 -1.07
N SER A 161 -5.64 -5.79 -0.43
CA SER A 161 -5.07 -7.02 -1.02
C SER A 161 -6.10 -8.13 -1.13
N LEU A 162 -7.01 -8.25 -0.15
CA LEU A 162 -8.13 -9.21 -0.21
C LEU A 162 -9.02 -8.91 -1.40
N LEU A 163 -9.42 -7.65 -1.58
CA LEU A 163 -10.26 -7.26 -2.72
C LEU A 163 -9.55 -7.53 -4.04
N ALA A 164 -8.25 -7.21 -4.14
CA ALA A 164 -7.49 -7.51 -5.34
C ALA A 164 -7.45 -9.02 -5.67
N VAL A 165 -7.19 -9.90 -4.70
CA VAL A 165 -7.15 -11.34 -4.96
C VAL A 165 -8.54 -11.92 -5.25
N GLU A 166 -9.59 -11.41 -4.61
CA GLU A 166 -10.97 -11.82 -4.91
C GLU A 166 -11.43 -11.41 -6.30
N LEU A 167 -11.00 -10.24 -6.78
CA LEU A 167 -11.28 -9.77 -8.13
C LEU A 167 -10.60 -10.61 -9.20
N LEU A 168 -9.44 -11.18 -8.86
CA LEU A 168 -8.65 -11.90 -9.83
C LEU A 168 -8.98 -13.39 -9.87
N ALA A 169 -9.09 -14.01 -8.71
CA ALA A 169 -8.96 -15.47 -8.58
C ALA A 169 -9.83 -16.01 -7.44
N SER A 170 -11.10 -15.63 -7.46
CA SER A 170 -12.08 -16.17 -6.53
C SER A 170 -13.41 -16.45 -7.23
N SER A 171 -14.10 -17.46 -6.74
CA SER A 171 -15.48 -17.81 -7.10
C SER A 171 -16.50 -17.30 -6.08
N GLU A 172 -16.04 -16.68 -5.00
CA GLU A 172 -16.85 -16.21 -3.87
C GLU A 172 -16.25 -14.94 -3.27
N GLY A 173 -17.00 -14.23 -2.44
CA GLY A 173 -16.58 -12.93 -1.87
C GLY A 173 -17.12 -11.73 -2.66
N ILE A 174 -17.01 -10.54 -2.08
CA ILE A 174 -17.50 -9.30 -2.71
C ILE A 174 -16.70 -8.96 -3.96
N GLY A 175 -15.38 -9.18 -3.96
CA GLY A 175 -14.57 -8.92 -5.15
C GLY A 175 -15.08 -9.72 -6.36
N TYR A 176 -15.40 -11.00 -6.14
CA TYR A 176 -16.01 -11.84 -7.17
C TYR A 176 -17.36 -11.29 -7.66
N LEU A 177 -18.27 -10.94 -6.75
CA LEU A 177 -19.59 -10.37 -7.13
C LEU A 177 -19.45 -9.12 -8.00
N MET A 178 -18.44 -8.31 -7.75
CA MET A 178 -18.21 -7.10 -8.53
C MET A 178 -17.72 -7.41 -9.95
N VAL A 179 -16.88 -8.44 -10.12
CA VAL A 179 -16.46 -8.91 -11.45
C VAL A 179 -17.61 -9.59 -12.18
N TRP A 180 -18.43 -10.36 -11.47
CA TRP A 180 -19.62 -10.99 -12.01
C TRP A 180 -20.64 -9.95 -12.50
N GLY A 181 -20.98 -8.97 -11.66
CA GLY A 181 -21.88 -7.87 -12.03
C GLY A 181 -21.37 -7.10 -13.24
N ARG A 182 -20.06 -6.86 -13.34
CA ARG A 182 -19.43 -6.26 -14.53
C ARG A 182 -19.60 -7.11 -15.79
N GLN A 183 -19.38 -8.42 -15.72
CA GLN A 183 -19.52 -9.33 -16.86
C GLN A 183 -20.96 -9.37 -17.39
N LEU A 184 -21.94 -9.26 -16.49
CA LEU A 184 -23.35 -9.17 -16.82
C LEU A 184 -23.83 -7.74 -17.15
N PHE A 185 -22.93 -6.74 -17.17
CA PHE A 185 -23.25 -5.32 -17.32
C PHE A 185 -24.26 -4.78 -16.28
N MET A 186 -24.35 -5.41 -15.11
CA MET A 186 -25.12 -4.97 -13.94
C MET A 186 -24.31 -3.97 -13.12
N LEU A 187 -24.15 -2.75 -13.64
CA LEU A 187 -23.34 -1.71 -12.97
C LEU A 187 -23.96 -1.20 -11.67
N ASP A 188 -25.25 -1.42 -11.48
CA ASP A 188 -25.98 -1.19 -10.23
C ASP A 188 -25.49 -2.10 -9.11
N LEU A 189 -25.30 -3.40 -9.40
CA LEU A 189 -24.69 -4.35 -8.47
C LEU A 189 -23.22 -3.99 -8.20
N VAL A 190 -22.48 -3.54 -9.22
CA VAL A 190 -21.09 -3.06 -9.05
C VAL A 190 -21.05 -1.85 -8.11
N LEU A 191 -21.91 -0.87 -8.30
CA LEU A 191 -22.00 0.32 -7.43
C LEU A 191 -22.43 -0.04 -6.01
N LEU A 192 -23.36 -0.98 -5.86
CA LEU A 192 -23.75 -1.52 -4.57
C LEU A 192 -22.55 -2.18 -3.87
N CYS A 193 -21.78 -3.03 -4.57
CA CYS A 193 -20.57 -3.65 -4.04
C CYS A 193 -19.55 -2.60 -3.60
N ILE A 194 -19.33 -1.56 -4.41
CA ILE A 194 -18.43 -0.44 -4.08
C ILE A 194 -18.87 0.30 -2.81
N LEU A 195 -20.18 0.58 -2.69
CA LEU A 195 -20.75 1.22 -1.52
C LEU A 195 -20.57 0.37 -0.26
N VAL A 196 -20.85 -0.94 -0.36
CA VAL A 196 -20.68 -1.90 0.73
C VAL A 196 -19.20 -2.02 1.12
N ILE A 197 -18.29 -2.11 0.16
CA ILE A 197 -16.83 -2.12 0.40
C ILE A 197 -16.40 -0.87 1.17
N GLY A 198 -16.85 0.30 0.72
CA GLY A 198 -16.54 1.58 1.36
C GLY A 198 -17.10 1.67 2.78
N LEU A 199 -18.33 1.20 3.00
CA LEU A 199 -18.98 1.16 4.32
C LEU A 199 -18.24 0.21 5.27
N VAL A 200 -17.94 -1.01 4.82
CA VAL A 200 -17.22 -2.01 5.64
C VAL A 200 -15.82 -1.51 5.97
N GLY A 201 -15.09 -0.98 5.00
CA GLY A 201 -13.79 -0.34 5.23
C GLY A 201 -13.88 0.80 6.25
N ALA A 202 -14.94 1.61 6.18
CA ALA A 202 -15.19 2.67 7.15
C ALA A 202 -15.45 2.17 8.56
N VAL A 203 -16.27 1.12 8.68
CA VAL A 203 -16.59 0.47 9.96
C VAL A 203 -15.33 -0.14 10.57
N LEU A 204 -14.52 -0.82 9.76
CA LEU A 204 -13.25 -1.40 10.20
C LEU A 204 -12.27 -0.34 10.71
N GLU A 205 -12.07 0.75 9.96
CA GLU A 205 -11.17 1.85 10.35
C GLU A 205 -11.66 2.57 11.63
N ARG A 206 -12.96 2.85 11.73
CA ARG A 206 -13.55 3.48 12.92
C ARG A 206 -13.49 2.56 14.14
N GLY A 207 -13.82 1.28 13.95
CA GLY A 207 -13.74 0.26 14.99
C GLY A 207 -12.32 0.16 15.54
N PHE A 208 -11.32 0.09 14.66
CA PHE A 208 -9.92 0.08 15.06
C PHE A 208 -9.52 1.36 15.82
N SER A 209 -9.94 2.54 15.33
CA SER A 209 -9.67 3.81 15.98
C SER A 209 -10.24 3.90 17.41
N VAL A 210 -11.41 3.31 17.65
CA VAL A 210 -12.00 3.22 18.99
C VAL A 210 -11.19 2.30 19.89
N VAL A 211 -10.78 1.13 19.38
CA VAL A 211 -9.93 0.18 20.12
C VAL A 211 -8.60 0.84 20.47
N GLU A 212 -7.97 1.54 19.54
CA GLU A 212 -6.69 2.21 19.76
C GLU A 212 -6.79 3.29 20.84
N LYS A 213 -7.83 4.12 20.81
CA LYS A 213 -8.06 5.14 21.85
C LYS A 213 -8.28 4.53 23.24
N ARG A 214 -8.91 3.36 23.31
CA ARG A 214 -9.11 2.63 24.58
C ARG A 214 -7.82 2.01 25.10
N LEU A 215 -7.00 1.46 24.20
CA LEU A 215 -5.72 0.83 24.56
C LEU A 215 -4.62 1.85 24.88
N LEU A 216 -4.62 3.00 24.21
CA LEU A 216 -3.63 4.07 24.37
C LEU A 216 -4.21 5.24 25.18
N PHE A 217 -4.38 5.03 26.49
CA PHE A 217 -4.93 6.08 27.37
C PHE A 217 -3.89 7.11 27.84
N TRP A 218 -2.59 6.83 27.67
CA TRP A 218 -1.51 7.68 28.18
C TRP A 218 -0.98 8.71 27.16
N PRO A 219 -0.62 9.94 27.60
CA PRO A 219 -0.12 11.00 26.72
C PRO A 219 1.14 10.58 25.95
N GLN A 220 1.14 10.84 24.66
CA GLN A 220 2.28 10.57 23.79
C GLN A 220 3.14 11.83 23.71
N ALA A 221 4.44 11.73 23.96
CA ALA A 221 5.35 12.68 23.37
C ALA A 221 5.19 12.53 21.85
N ALA A 222 4.95 13.63 21.12
CA ALA A 222 5.05 13.62 19.67
C ALA A 222 6.34 12.87 19.35
N THR A 223 6.25 11.77 18.59
CA THR A 223 7.41 11.02 18.11
C THR A 223 8.15 11.91 17.11
N GLY A 224 8.74 12.99 17.62
CA GLY A 224 9.68 13.87 16.97
C GLY A 224 10.98 13.10 16.91
N GLU A 225 11.42 12.89 15.68
CA GLU A 225 12.60 12.12 15.30
C GLU A 225 12.52 10.62 15.63
N GLN A 226 11.89 9.87 14.71
CA GLN A 226 12.44 8.57 14.35
C GLN A 226 13.90 8.79 13.93
N GLN A 227 14.84 8.63 14.86
CA GLN A 227 16.23 8.44 14.51
C GLN A 227 16.30 7.14 13.71
N ARG A 228 16.29 7.27 12.38
CA ARG A 228 16.65 6.19 11.46
C ARG A 228 18.14 5.92 11.70
N GLY A 229 18.45 5.17 12.75
CA GLY A 229 19.76 4.59 12.91
C GLY A 229 20.11 3.87 11.60
N PRO A 230 21.33 4.06 11.06
CA PRO A 230 21.70 3.42 9.82
C PRO A 230 21.46 1.91 9.94
N LEU A 231 20.87 1.30 8.90
CA LEU A 231 20.87 -0.16 8.78
C LEU A 231 22.31 -0.63 9.06
N PRO A 232 22.52 -1.73 9.81
CA PRO A 232 23.86 -2.25 10.02
C PRO A 232 24.51 -2.55 8.67
N ARG A 233 25.41 -1.64 8.26
CA ARG A 233 26.20 -1.73 7.02
C ARG A 233 27.43 -2.59 7.32
N GLY A 234 27.25 -3.90 7.27
CA GLY A 234 28.36 -4.85 7.38
C GLY A 234 28.15 -6.00 6.43
N TRP A 235 29.23 -6.61 5.95
CA TRP A 235 29.19 -7.80 5.07
C TRP A 235 28.33 -8.94 5.63
N GLN A 236 28.17 -9.01 6.96
CA GLN A 236 27.29 -9.94 7.64
C GLN A 236 25.82 -9.86 7.18
N SER A 237 25.35 -8.69 6.76
CA SER A 237 23.96 -8.52 6.31
C SER A 237 23.66 -9.16 4.95
N LEU A 238 24.70 -9.52 4.20
CA LEU A 238 24.60 -10.23 2.94
C LEU A 238 24.64 -11.76 3.11
N LEU A 239 25.00 -12.27 4.29
CA LEU A 239 25.14 -13.71 4.51
C LEU A 239 23.82 -14.47 4.30
N LEU A 240 22.71 -13.99 4.86
CA LEU A 240 21.41 -14.67 4.69
C LEU A 240 20.87 -14.55 3.25
N PRO A 241 20.86 -13.37 2.59
CA PRO A 241 20.50 -13.28 1.18
C PRO A 241 21.32 -14.23 0.30
N LEU A 242 22.65 -14.25 0.46
CA LEU A 242 23.53 -15.10 -0.34
C LEU A 242 23.32 -16.58 -0.03
N ALA A 243 23.12 -16.95 1.24
CA ALA A 243 22.81 -18.32 1.62
C ALA A 243 21.47 -18.78 1.03
N LEU A 244 20.44 -17.95 1.05
CA LEU A 244 19.14 -18.26 0.44
C LEU A 244 19.25 -18.41 -1.08
N LEU A 245 20.00 -17.54 -1.75
CA LEU A 245 20.27 -17.67 -3.19
C LEU A 245 21.05 -18.94 -3.51
N ALA A 246 22.05 -19.30 -2.70
CA ALA A 246 22.82 -20.53 -2.87
C ALA A 246 21.95 -21.78 -2.67
N VAL A 247 21.11 -21.80 -1.64
CA VAL A 247 20.15 -22.90 -1.38
C VAL A 247 19.13 -23.00 -2.51
N TRP A 248 18.59 -21.89 -2.99
CA TRP A 248 17.64 -21.86 -4.11
C TRP A 248 18.31 -22.31 -5.43
N GLN A 249 19.55 -21.90 -5.70
CA GLN A 249 20.30 -22.41 -6.84
C GLN A 249 20.54 -23.91 -6.73
N ALA A 250 20.96 -24.40 -5.56
CA ALA A 250 21.23 -25.81 -5.33
C ALA A 250 19.97 -26.67 -5.43
N SER A 251 18.83 -26.19 -4.93
CA SER A 251 17.55 -26.91 -5.02
C SER A 251 17.10 -27.06 -6.48
N SER A 252 17.30 -26.01 -7.28
CA SER A 252 16.93 -26.00 -8.70
C SER A 252 17.88 -26.86 -9.53
N SER A 253 19.20 -26.76 -9.32
CA SER A 253 20.18 -27.56 -10.06
C SER A 253 20.16 -29.04 -9.71
N SER A 254 19.75 -29.39 -8.49
CA SER A 254 19.65 -30.78 -8.02
C SER A 254 18.30 -31.43 -8.35
N GLY A 255 17.38 -30.71 -9.00
CA GLY A 255 16.04 -31.20 -9.35
C GLY A 255 15.13 -31.45 -8.14
N TRP A 256 15.38 -30.81 -6.99
CA TRP A 256 14.52 -30.95 -5.80
C TRP A 256 13.15 -30.29 -6.03
N VAL A 257 13.10 -29.29 -6.90
CA VAL A 257 11.88 -28.59 -7.32
C VAL A 257 11.89 -28.54 -8.85
N ASP A 258 10.73 -28.75 -9.46
CA ASP A 258 10.57 -28.64 -10.91
C ASP A 258 10.93 -27.22 -11.37
N SER A 259 11.81 -27.11 -12.37
CA SER A 259 12.25 -25.83 -12.93
C SER A 259 11.12 -25.02 -13.57
N ASN A 260 10.02 -25.68 -13.94
CA ASN A 260 8.81 -25.02 -14.42
C ASN A 260 8.00 -24.36 -13.29
N ILE A 261 8.25 -24.76 -12.03
CA ILE A 261 7.59 -24.19 -10.86
C ILE A 261 8.47 -23.11 -10.23
N LEU A 262 9.76 -23.40 -10.08
CA LEU A 262 10.72 -22.49 -9.46
C LEU A 262 11.97 -22.41 -10.33
N ALA A 263 12.04 -21.35 -11.14
CA ALA A 263 13.22 -21.06 -11.95
C ALA A 263 14.45 -20.85 -11.05
N SER A 264 15.65 -21.20 -11.51
CA SER A 264 16.86 -20.97 -10.72
C SER A 264 17.18 -19.46 -10.68
N PRO A 265 17.83 -18.96 -9.61
CA PRO A 265 18.23 -17.55 -9.55
C PRO A 265 19.12 -17.14 -10.75
N LEU A 266 19.94 -18.07 -11.26
CA LEU A 266 20.73 -17.84 -12.47
C LEU A 266 19.86 -17.72 -13.73
N ASP A 267 18.81 -18.53 -13.88
CA ASP A 267 17.87 -18.42 -15.01
C ASP A 267 17.09 -17.11 -14.95
N VAL A 268 16.67 -16.69 -13.75
CA VAL A 268 16.02 -15.39 -13.55
C VAL A 268 16.97 -14.24 -13.94
N LEU A 269 18.24 -14.31 -13.52
CA LEU A 269 19.24 -13.32 -13.89
C LEU A 269 19.54 -13.33 -15.40
N HIS A 270 19.67 -14.50 -16.00
CA HIS A 270 19.87 -14.66 -17.44
C HIS A 270 18.69 -14.07 -18.23
N THR A 271 17.46 -14.37 -17.81
CA THR A 271 16.23 -13.84 -18.41
C THR A 271 16.14 -12.33 -18.28
N LEU A 272 16.56 -11.76 -17.15
CA LEU A 272 16.68 -10.32 -16.99
C LEU A 272 17.70 -9.73 -17.97
N LEU A 273 18.88 -10.32 -18.09
CA LEU A 273 19.93 -9.82 -18.97
C LEU A 273 19.56 -9.91 -20.45
N VAL A 274 18.98 -11.05 -20.88
CA VAL A 274 18.48 -11.23 -22.25
C VAL A 274 17.34 -10.27 -22.53
N GLY A 275 16.36 -10.17 -21.62
CA GLY A 275 15.25 -9.24 -21.78
C GLY A 275 15.67 -7.76 -21.80
N LEU A 276 16.76 -7.41 -21.12
CA LEU A 276 17.39 -6.09 -21.19
C LEU A 276 18.15 -5.88 -22.51
N ALA A 277 18.84 -6.90 -23.01
CA ALA A 277 19.61 -6.84 -24.26
C ALA A 277 18.69 -6.76 -25.49
N ASP A 278 17.62 -7.54 -25.50
CA ASP A 278 16.68 -7.65 -26.62
C ASP A 278 15.60 -6.56 -26.61
N GLY A 279 15.63 -5.64 -25.64
CA GLY A 279 14.72 -4.48 -25.55
C GLY A 279 13.32 -4.78 -24.99
N SER A 280 12.91 -6.05 -24.92
CA SER A 280 11.56 -6.45 -24.44
C SER A 280 11.23 -5.97 -23.01
N LEU A 281 12.16 -6.10 -22.06
CA LEU A 281 11.94 -5.62 -20.69
C LEU A 281 12.01 -4.09 -20.58
N PRO A 282 12.98 -3.38 -21.20
CA PRO A 282 12.99 -1.93 -21.26
C PRO A 282 11.73 -1.32 -21.85
N GLU A 283 11.21 -1.88 -22.95
CA GLU A 283 9.99 -1.39 -23.60
C GLU A 283 8.77 -1.54 -22.67
N ALA A 284 8.60 -2.71 -22.06
CA ALA A 284 7.53 -2.94 -21.10
C ALA A 284 7.66 -2.04 -19.86
N LEU A 285 8.89 -1.88 -19.33
CA LEU A 285 9.17 -0.96 -18.23
C LEU A 285 8.85 0.49 -18.60
N LEU A 286 9.20 0.91 -19.80
CA LEU A 286 8.93 2.25 -20.29
C LEU A 286 7.43 2.51 -20.35
N LEU A 287 6.63 1.58 -20.87
CA LEU A 287 5.16 1.69 -20.89
C LEU A 287 4.59 1.80 -19.47
N SER A 288 5.04 0.96 -18.53
CA SER A 288 4.61 1.04 -17.14
C SER A 288 5.01 2.36 -16.48
N LEU A 289 6.23 2.85 -16.73
CA LEU A 289 6.69 4.14 -16.21
C LEU A 289 5.93 5.32 -16.82
N GLN A 290 5.62 5.28 -18.11
CA GLN A 290 4.79 6.29 -18.79
C GLN A 290 3.40 6.35 -18.17
N ARG A 291 2.74 5.21 -17.95
CA ARG A 291 1.44 5.15 -17.24
C ARG A 291 1.53 5.70 -15.82
N THR A 292 2.61 5.36 -15.12
CA THR A 292 2.87 5.84 -13.75
C THR A 292 3.02 7.36 -13.71
N LEU A 293 3.82 7.93 -14.62
CA LEU A 293 4.07 9.37 -14.68
C LEU A 293 2.86 10.15 -15.17
N THR A 294 2.17 9.68 -16.21
CA THR A 294 0.95 10.33 -16.72
C THR A 294 -0.16 10.31 -15.67
N GLY A 295 -0.39 9.17 -15.02
CA GLY A 295 -1.33 9.06 -13.91
C GLY A 295 -0.94 9.96 -12.73
N LEU A 296 0.35 10.03 -12.37
CA LEU A 296 0.84 10.94 -11.32
C LEU A 296 0.61 12.41 -11.68
N VAL A 297 0.84 12.82 -12.94
CA VAL A 297 0.62 14.20 -13.39
C VAL A 297 -0.86 14.54 -13.39
N LEU A 298 -1.72 13.67 -13.94
CA LEU A 298 -3.17 13.89 -14.01
C LEU A 298 -3.81 13.86 -12.61
N GLY A 299 -3.66 12.74 -11.91
CA GLY A 299 -4.27 12.52 -10.61
C GLY A 299 -3.61 13.31 -9.50
N GLY A 300 -2.28 13.35 -9.47
CA GLY A 300 -1.54 14.16 -8.51
C GLY A 300 -1.75 15.67 -8.74
N GLY A 301 -1.79 16.13 -9.99
CA GLY A 301 -2.12 17.52 -10.31
C GLY A 301 -3.52 17.90 -9.81
N ALA A 302 -4.53 17.08 -10.11
CA ALA A 302 -5.88 17.27 -9.59
C ALA A 302 -5.94 17.21 -8.06
N GLY A 303 -5.20 16.29 -7.44
CA GLY A 303 -5.11 16.14 -5.99
C GLY A 303 -4.46 17.36 -5.32
N LEU A 304 -3.38 17.89 -5.88
CA LEU A 304 -2.74 19.12 -5.42
C LEU A 304 -3.71 20.30 -5.50
N LEU A 305 -4.38 20.50 -6.64
CA LEU A 305 -5.33 21.59 -6.82
C LEU A 305 -6.50 21.50 -5.85
N ALA A 306 -7.13 20.33 -5.74
CA ALA A 306 -8.21 20.10 -4.78
C ALA A 306 -7.74 20.25 -3.33
N GLY A 307 -6.54 19.75 -2.99
CA GLY A 307 -5.95 19.92 -1.67
C GLY A 307 -5.66 21.38 -1.31
N LEU A 308 -5.20 22.19 -2.27
CA LEU A 308 -5.04 23.64 -2.11
C LEU A 308 -6.39 24.31 -1.88
N LEU A 309 -7.40 24.00 -2.70
CA LEU A 309 -8.75 24.57 -2.60
C LEU A 309 -9.38 24.28 -1.23
N LEU A 310 -9.32 23.03 -0.78
CA LEU A 310 -9.88 22.60 0.51
C LEU A 310 -9.07 23.14 1.70
N GLY A 311 -7.75 23.19 1.59
CA GLY A 311 -6.89 23.73 2.64
C GLY A 311 -7.07 25.25 2.84
N LEU A 312 -7.38 25.98 1.78
CA LEU A 312 -7.55 27.45 1.82
C LEU A 312 -8.98 27.89 2.14
N SER A 313 -9.98 27.06 1.84
CA SER A 313 -11.40 27.40 1.96
C SER A 313 -12.12 26.51 2.96
N GLN A 314 -12.41 27.04 4.15
CA GLN A 314 -13.22 26.33 5.15
C GLN A 314 -14.61 25.91 4.63
N PRO A 315 -15.35 26.73 3.85
CA PRO A 315 -16.61 26.29 3.26
C PRO A 315 -16.44 25.08 2.34
N ALA A 316 -15.38 25.07 1.51
CA ALA A 316 -15.11 23.94 0.62
C ALA A 316 -14.75 22.68 1.42
N GLU A 317 -13.93 22.80 2.46
CA GLU A 317 -13.61 21.68 3.36
C GLU A 317 -14.86 21.12 4.05
N ARG A 318 -15.76 21.97 4.54
CA ARG A 318 -17.00 21.53 5.20
C ARG A 318 -17.95 20.82 4.24
N PHE A 319 -18.02 21.26 2.98
CA PHE A 319 -18.92 20.69 1.98
C PHE A 319 -18.36 19.42 1.32
N PHE A 320 -17.10 19.45 0.86
CA PHE A 320 -16.49 18.36 0.10
C PHE A 320 -15.65 17.40 0.96
N GLY A 321 -15.12 17.85 2.09
CA GLY A 321 -14.25 17.05 2.98
C GLY A 321 -14.89 15.73 3.43
N PRO A 322 -16.15 15.72 3.91
CA PRO A 322 -16.84 14.47 4.27
C PRO A 322 -16.99 13.50 3.09
N SER A 323 -17.39 14.01 1.91
CA SER A 323 -17.59 13.20 0.71
C SER A 323 -16.29 12.61 0.18
N LEU A 324 -15.21 13.40 0.14
CA LEU A 324 -13.89 12.92 -0.27
C LEU A 324 -13.31 11.91 0.74
N SER A 325 -13.60 12.12 2.02
CA SER A 325 -13.24 11.15 3.07
C SER A 325 -14.02 9.84 2.91
N ALA A 326 -15.28 9.90 2.48
CA ALA A 326 -16.08 8.72 2.14
C ALA A 326 -15.50 8.00 0.91
N LEU A 327 -15.25 8.71 -0.18
CA LEU A 327 -14.70 8.15 -1.42
C LEU A 327 -13.33 7.48 -1.23
N ARG A 328 -12.49 8.05 -0.35
CA ARG A 328 -11.18 7.47 0.00
C ARG A 328 -11.28 6.07 0.61
N GLN A 329 -12.40 5.71 1.24
CA GLN A 329 -12.58 4.41 1.88
C GLN A 329 -12.92 3.31 0.88
N VAL A 330 -13.35 3.68 -0.33
CA VAL A 330 -13.48 2.75 -1.44
C VAL A 330 -12.08 2.28 -1.84
N ALA A 331 -11.86 0.98 -1.80
CA ALA A 331 -10.59 0.41 -2.23
C ALA A 331 -10.32 0.74 -3.71
N LEU A 332 -9.07 1.06 -4.05
CA LEU A 332 -8.70 1.45 -5.41
C LEU A 332 -9.18 0.43 -6.46
N PHE A 333 -8.98 -0.87 -6.21
CA PHE A 333 -9.39 -1.95 -7.12
C PHE A 333 -10.90 -2.06 -7.32
N ALA A 334 -11.70 -1.53 -6.40
CA ALA A 334 -13.16 -1.51 -6.56
C ALA A 334 -13.61 -0.65 -7.74
N TRP A 335 -12.77 0.31 -8.17
CA TRP A 335 -13.03 1.14 -9.34
C TRP A 335 -12.80 0.44 -10.68
N VAL A 336 -12.06 -0.68 -10.72
CA VAL A 336 -11.70 -1.34 -11.98
C VAL A 336 -12.93 -1.61 -12.85
N PRO A 337 -14.00 -2.25 -12.35
CA PRO A 337 -15.18 -2.51 -13.15
C PRO A 337 -15.85 -1.28 -13.74
N LEU A 338 -16.05 -0.23 -12.94
CA LEU A 338 -16.67 1.00 -13.42
C LEU A 338 -15.81 1.69 -14.45
N LEU A 339 -14.50 1.78 -14.23
CA LEU A 339 -13.60 2.42 -15.20
C LEU A 339 -13.59 1.65 -16.52
N THR A 340 -13.57 0.31 -16.48
CA THR A 340 -13.65 -0.50 -17.70
C THR A 340 -14.99 -0.38 -18.41
N ALA A 341 -16.09 -0.17 -17.67
CA ALA A 341 -17.41 0.02 -18.25
C ALA A 341 -17.62 1.43 -18.84
N TRP A 342 -17.08 2.46 -18.18
CA TRP A 342 -17.25 3.87 -18.59
C TRP A 342 -16.30 4.31 -19.70
N LEU A 343 -15.03 3.93 -19.59
CA LEU A 343 -13.95 4.38 -20.47
C LEU A 343 -13.51 3.28 -21.45
N GLY A 344 -14.11 2.08 -21.34
CA GLY A 344 -13.72 0.92 -22.11
C GLY A 344 -12.41 0.29 -21.63
N LEU A 345 -11.84 -0.56 -22.47
CA LEU A 345 -10.60 -1.31 -22.18
C LEU A 345 -9.32 -0.58 -22.65
N GLY A 346 -9.44 0.66 -23.13
CA GLY A 346 -8.31 1.43 -23.65
C GLY A 346 -7.39 2.00 -22.57
N GLU A 347 -6.31 2.67 -23.00
CA GLU A 347 -5.33 3.31 -22.12
C GLU A 347 -5.94 4.40 -21.21
N GLY A 348 -7.05 5.03 -21.63
CA GLY A 348 -7.73 6.04 -20.83
C GLY A 348 -8.18 5.54 -19.45
N ALA A 349 -8.76 4.34 -19.37
CA ALA A 349 -9.19 3.74 -18.11
C ALA A 349 -8.01 3.50 -17.14
N LYS A 350 -6.87 3.08 -17.69
CA LYS A 350 -5.64 2.82 -16.94
C LYS A 350 -5.05 4.11 -16.39
N HIS A 351 -4.94 5.16 -17.21
CA HIS A 351 -4.46 6.46 -16.74
C HIS A 351 -5.34 7.06 -15.64
N VAL A 352 -6.66 6.92 -15.75
CA VAL A 352 -7.60 7.37 -14.69
C VAL A 352 -7.45 6.52 -13.43
N PHE A 353 -7.30 5.20 -13.55
CA PHE A 353 -7.07 4.31 -12.41
C PHE A 353 -5.78 4.67 -11.65
N VAL A 354 -4.68 4.85 -12.37
CA VAL A 354 -3.39 5.28 -11.80
C VAL A 354 -3.51 6.70 -11.21
N GLY A 355 -4.25 7.58 -11.88
CA GLY A 355 -4.56 8.92 -11.39
C GLY A 355 -5.31 8.92 -10.05
N LEU A 356 -6.33 8.08 -9.91
CA LEU A 356 -7.07 7.92 -8.65
C LEU A 356 -6.16 7.43 -7.51
N ALA A 357 -5.19 6.55 -7.81
CA ALA A 357 -4.20 6.09 -6.84
C ALA A 357 -3.30 7.24 -6.34
N ALA A 358 -2.89 8.13 -7.25
CA ALA A 358 -2.06 9.31 -6.94
C ALA A 358 -2.84 10.48 -6.31
N PHE A 359 -4.14 10.58 -6.58
CA PHE A 359 -4.98 11.71 -6.21
C PHE A 359 -5.10 11.91 -4.70
N PHE A 360 -5.55 10.87 -3.98
CA PHE A 360 -5.87 11.00 -2.55
C PHE A 360 -4.66 11.29 -1.66
N PRO A 361 -3.49 10.64 -1.82
CA PRO A 361 -2.34 10.94 -0.98
C PRO A 361 -1.87 12.40 -1.11
N LEU A 362 -1.82 12.95 -2.34
CA LEU A 362 -1.41 14.35 -2.55
C LEU A 362 -2.48 15.34 -2.09
N LEU A 363 -3.77 15.04 -2.31
CA LEU A 363 -4.88 15.86 -1.81
C LEU A 363 -4.81 16.01 -0.29
N ILE A 364 -4.72 14.90 0.43
CA ILE A 364 -4.76 14.88 1.89
C ILE A 364 -3.50 15.53 2.47
N ALA A 365 -2.33 15.24 1.91
CA ALA A 365 -1.09 15.81 2.39
C ALA A 365 -1.05 17.33 2.18
N THR A 366 -1.53 17.81 1.03
CA THR A 366 -1.62 19.26 0.75
C THR A 366 -2.61 19.94 1.68
N GLN A 367 -3.83 19.41 1.80
CA GLN A 367 -4.88 19.97 2.65
C GLN A 367 -4.45 20.03 4.13
N ARG A 368 -3.90 18.92 4.66
CA ARG A 368 -3.43 18.88 6.05
C ARG A 368 -2.21 19.75 6.27
N GLY A 369 -1.31 19.82 5.28
CA GLY A 369 -0.15 20.71 5.30
C GLY A 369 -0.56 22.16 5.50
N ILE A 370 -1.56 22.63 4.75
CA ILE A 370 -2.11 23.98 4.89
C ILE A 370 -2.85 24.15 6.21
N ALA A 371 -3.69 23.18 6.60
CA ALA A 371 -4.45 23.25 7.84
C ALA A 371 -3.57 23.24 9.10
N SER A 372 -2.34 22.70 9.01
CA SER A 372 -1.37 22.68 10.10
C SER A 372 -0.52 23.95 10.22
N LEU A 373 -0.65 24.89 9.27
CA LEU A 373 0.06 26.17 9.34
C LEU A 373 -0.39 26.97 10.57
N SER A 374 0.54 27.69 11.18
CA SER A 374 0.26 28.41 12.40
C SER A 374 -0.74 29.55 12.14
N PRO A 375 -1.69 29.81 13.05
CA PRO A 375 -2.65 30.92 12.91
C PRO A 375 -1.96 32.28 12.72
N GLN A 376 -0.78 32.46 13.32
CA GLN A 376 0.00 33.70 13.23
C GLN A 376 0.45 34.02 11.80
N LEU A 377 0.64 33.02 10.92
CA LEU A 377 0.95 33.28 9.50
C LEU A 377 -0.25 33.93 8.79
N GLY A 378 -1.47 33.59 9.20
CA GLY A 378 -2.70 34.22 8.71
C GLY A 378 -2.83 35.67 9.20
N GLU A 379 -2.56 35.91 10.47
CA GLU A 379 -2.54 37.25 11.05
C GLU A 379 -1.49 38.14 10.37
N ALA A 380 -0.26 37.65 10.20
CA ALA A 380 0.80 38.36 9.49
C ALA A 380 0.40 38.68 8.02
N ALA A 381 -0.23 37.75 7.32
CA ALA A 381 -0.74 37.99 5.97
C ALA A 381 -1.78 39.11 5.94
N SER A 382 -2.66 39.16 6.94
CA SER A 382 -3.71 40.19 7.06
C SER A 382 -3.12 41.57 7.39
N THR A 383 -2.15 41.63 8.31
CA THR A 383 -1.46 42.86 8.71
C THR A 383 -0.65 43.44 7.55
N LEU A 384 0.04 42.58 6.79
CA LEU A 384 0.80 42.97 5.60
C LEU A 384 -0.09 43.19 4.35
N ARG A 385 -1.41 43.00 4.47
CA ARG A 385 -2.40 43.12 3.37
C ARG A 385 -2.00 42.35 2.12
N LEU A 386 -1.46 41.15 2.30
CA LEU A 386 -1.03 40.30 1.19
C LEU A 386 -2.23 39.86 0.36
N ASN A 387 -2.12 39.97 -0.97
CA ASN A 387 -3.12 39.41 -1.87
C ASN A 387 -3.05 37.87 -1.89
N LEU A 388 -4.05 37.21 -2.49
CA LEU A 388 -4.13 35.74 -2.51
C LEU A 388 -2.86 35.09 -3.09
N TRP A 389 -2.32 35.67 -4.17
CA TRP A 389 -1.12 35.17 -4.83
C TRP A 389 0.14 35.32 -3.98
N GLN A 390 0.29 36.45 -3.30
CA GLN A 390 1.39 36.71 -2.36
C GLN A 390 1.27 35.79 -1.14
N ARG A 391 0.08 35.65 -0.57
CA ARG A 391 -0.20 34.72 0.53
C ARG A 391 0.14 33.28 0.13
N LEU A 392 -0.29 32.85 -1.06
CA LEU A 392 0.02 31.54 -1.61
C LEU A 392 1.52 31.32 -1.77
N ARG A 393 2.21 32.22 -2.47
CA ARG A 393 3.62 32.05 -2.85
C ARG A 393 4.60 32.26 -1.70
N LEU A 394 4.31 33.17 -0.77
CA LEU A 394 5.25 33.58 0.28
C LEU A 394 5.02 32.84 1.60
N LEU A 395 3.78 32.44 1.91
CA LEU A 395 3.45 31.86 3.21
C LEU A 395 2.96 30.42 3.08
N VAL A 396 1.91 30.19 2.28
CA VAL A 396 1.21 28.91 2.24
C VAL A 396 2.04 27.82 1.56
N LEU A 397 2.50 28.05 0.32
CA LEU A 397 3.27 27.05 -0.43
C LEU A 397 4.61 26.72 0.26
N PRO A 398 5.40 27.70 0.74
CA PRO A 398 6.62 27.39 1.49
C PRO A 398 6.34 26.65 2.80
N GLY A 399 5.32 27.08 3.56
CA GLY A 399 4.96 26.43 4.82
C GLY A 399 4.41 25.01 4.65
N ALA A 400 3.60 24.77 3.61
CA ALA A 400 3.01 23.47 3.31
C ALA A 400 3.91 22.58 2.44
N ALA A 401 5.01 23.11 1.88
CA ALA A 401 5.91 22.36 0.99
C ALA A 401 6.35 21.00 1.56
N PRO A 402 6.76 20.86 2.83
CA PRO A 402 7.14 19.55 3.36
C PRO A 402 6.03 18.51 3.27
N ALA A 403 4.80 18.91 3.59
CA ALA A 403 3.64 18.04 3.49
C ALA A 403 3.30 17.71 2.02
N ILE A 404 3.36 18.70 1.12
CA ILE A 404 3.13 18.51 -0.32
C ILE A 404 4.15 17.52 -0.91
N PHE A 405 5.45 17.68 -0.61
CA PHE A 405 6.49 16.77 -1.11
C PHE A 405 6.40 15.37 -0.49
N ALA A 406 6.06 15.26 0.79
CA ALA A 406 5.76 13.96 1.40
C ALA A 406 4.54 13.30 0.73
N GLY A 407 3.52 14.08 0.40
CA GLY A 407 2.35 13.67 -0.37
C GLY A 407 2.71 13.21 -1.78
N LEU A 408 3.59 13.94 -2.48
CA LEU A 408 4.09 13.58 -3.80
C LEU A 408 4.86 12.27 -3.78
N ARG A 409 5.72 12.05 -2.76
CA ARG A 409 6.41 10.78 -2.56
C ARG A 409 5.43 9.62 -2.40
N LEU A 410 4.41 9.78 -1.56
CA LEU A 410 3.38 8.75 -1.38
C LEU A 410 2.62 8.52 -2.69
N SER A 411 2.23 9.59 -3.38
CA SER A 411 1.48 9.52 -4.64
C SER A 411 2.27 8.81 -5.73
N LEU A 412 3.60 9.00 -5.78
CA LEU A 412 4.48 8.25 -6.69
C LEU A 412 4.48 6.74 -6.40
N ILE A 413 4.52 6.36 -5.12
CA ILE A 413 4.47 4.95 -4.71
C ILE A 413 3.10 4.33 -5.04
N TYR A 414 2.00 5.05 -4.77
CA TYR A 414 0.65 4.60 -5.09
C TYR A 414 0.37 4.60 -6.59
N ALA A 415 0.93 5.53 -7.37
CA ALA A 415 0.86 5.52 -8.83
C ALA A 415 1.55 4.26 -9.38
N TRP A 416 2.74 3.92 -8.88
CA TRP A 416 3.43 2.70 -9.28
C TRP A 416 2.61 1.44 -8.97
N LEU A 417 2.06 1.34 -7.76
CA LEU A 417 1.17 0.25 -7.37
C LEU A 417 -0.11 0.21 -8.24
N GLY A 418 -0.67 1.38 -8.53
CA GLY A 418 -1.83 1.55 -9.41
C GLY A 418 -1.54 1.11 -10.83
N THR A 419 -0.35 1.36 -11.38
CA THR A 419 0.05 0.91 -12.71
C THR A 419 0.09 -0.61 -12.78
N ILE A 420 0.73 -1.26 -11.80
CA ILE A 420 0.76 -2.73 -11.72
C ILE A 420 -0.67 -3.25 -11.66
N GLY A 421 -1.53 -2.65 -10.82
CA GLY A 421 -2.95 -2.99 -10.76
C GLY A 421 -3.68 -2.83 -12.10
N ALA A 422 -3.50 -1.70 -12.78
CA ALA A 422 -4.14 -1.41 -14.06
C ALA A 422 -3.73 -2.44 -15.13
N GLU A 423 -2.45 -2.74 -15.25
CA GLU A 423 -1.93 -3.75 -16.17
C GLU A 423 -2.36 -5.17 -15.80
N TYR A 424 -2.63 -5.42 -14.52
CA TYR A 424 -3.06 -6.74 -14.05
C TYR A 424 -4.55 -6.99 -14.35
N PHE A 425 -5.40 -6.00 -14.06
CA PHE A 425 -6.85 -6.15 -14.11
C PHE A 425 -7.49 -5.65 -15.40
N MET A 426 -6.77 -4.86 -16.20
CA MET A 426 -7.26 -4.33 -17.47
C MET A 426 -6.35 -4.82 -18.60
N PRO A 427 -6.90 -5.32 -19.73
CA PRO A 427 -6.11 -5.73 -20.88
C PRO A 427 -5.15 -4.63 -21.33
N SER A 428 -3.88 -4.96 -21.56
CA SER A 428 -2.87 -4.00 -21.98
C SER A 428 -1.98 -4.50 -23.11
N ASP A 429 -1.66 -3.57 -24.02
CA ASP A 429 -0.79 -3.82 -25.18
C ASP A 429 0.71 -3.86 -24.81
N GLY A 430 1.01 -4.16 -23.55
CA GLY A 430 2.36 -4.11 -22.97
C GLY A 430 2.37 -3.59 -21.54
N GLY A 431 3.54 -3.64 -20.91
CA GLY A 431 3.73 -3.37 -19.47
C GLY A 431 4.35 -4.55 -18.74
N ILE A 432 5.05 -4.29 -17.63
CA ILE A 432 5.76 -5.34 -16.89
C ILE A 432 4.77 -6.34 -16.28
N ALA A 433 3.65 -5.86 -15.73
CA ALA A 433 2.70 -6.77 -15.10
C ALA A 433 1.93 -7.60 -16.15
N SER A 434 1.69 -7.06 -17.34
CA SER A 434 1.10 -7.85 -18.44
C SER A 434 2.07 -8.88 -19.00
N LEU A 435 3.37 -8.56 -19.11
CA LEU A 435 4.41 -9.55 -19.44
C LEU A 435 4.44 -10.68 -18.41
N MET A 436 4.36 -10.34 -17.13
CA MET A 436 4.33 -11.30 -16.03
C MET A 436 3.11 -12.24 -16.14
N ILE A 437 1.92 -11.72 -16.45
CA ILE A 437 0.72 -12.55 -16.63
C ILE A 437 0.85 -13.45 -17.87
N GLY A 438 1.34 -12.91 -18.99
CA GLY A 438 1.56 -13.70 -20.20
C GLY A 438 2.57 -14.82 -19.97
N ALA A 439 3.67 -14.53 -19.27
CA ALA A 439 4.67 -15.52 -18.87
C ALA A 439 4.08 -16.61 -17.96
N GLN A 440 3.22 -16.23 -17.01
CA GLN A 440 2.54 -17.18 -16.12
C GLN A 440 1.65 -18.15 -16.92
N GLN A 441 0.90 -17.67 -17.92
CA GLN A 441 0.04 -18.51 -18.77
C GLN A 441 0.86 -19.53 -19.57
N LEU A 442 2.09 -19.18 -19.93
CA LEU A 442 3.05 -20.04 -20.64
C LEU A 442 3.93 -20.87 -19.69
N PHE A 443 3.67 -20.83 -18.38
CA PHE A 443 4.49 -21.47 -17.34
C PHE A 443 5.98 -21.07 -17.37
N ARG A 444 6.29 -19.86 -17.86
CA ARG A 444 7.64 -19.29 -17.90
C ARG A 444 7.97 -18.57 -16.61
N MET A 445 8.29 -19.34 -15.57
CA MET A 445 8.50 -18.80 -14.21
C MET A 445 9.77 -17.97 -14.07
N ASP A 446 10.76 -18.23 -14.91
CA ASP A 446 11.93 -17.37 -15.10
C ASP A 446 11.53 -15.93 -15.45
N GLN A 447 10.62 -15.75 -16.41
CA GLN A 447 10.10 -14.45 -16.83
C GLN A 447 9.18 -13.83 -15.77
N VAL A 448 8.33 -14.62 -15.11
CA VAL A 448 7.47 -14.14 -14.00
C VAL A 448 8.32 -13.57 -12.87
N MET A 449 9.33 -14.32 -12.43
CA MET A 449 10.19 -13.93 -11.32
C MET A 449 11.11 -12.76 -11.70
N ALA A 450 11.59 -12.71 -12.95
CA ALA A 450 12.33 -11.56 -13.49
C ALA A 450 11.48 -10.28 -13.47
N ALA A 451 10.23 -10.35 -13.96
CA ALA A 451 9.30 -9.23 -13.93
C ALA A 451 8.97 -8.79 -12.49
N MET A 452 8.74 -9.74 -11.57
CA MET A 452 8.49 -9.46 -10.15
C MET A 452 9.68 -8.74 -9.48
N LEU A 453 10.91 -9.18 -9.78
CA LEU A 453 12.14 -8.56 -9.28
C LEU A 453 12.30 -7.14 -9.84
N LEU A 454 12.08 -6.95 -11.14
CA LEU A 454 12.10 -5.65 -11.79
C LEU A 454 11.08 -4.70 -11.16
N ILE A 455 9.86 -5.18 -10.89
CA ILE A 455 8.81 -4.42 -10.22
C ILE A 455 9.25 -3.92 -8.84
N GLY A 456 9.86 -4.79 -8.03
CA GLY A 456 10.35 -4.46 -6.70
C GLY A 456 11.52 -3.46 -6.74
N LEU A 457 12.48 -3.64 -7.66
CA LEU A 457 13.61 -2.74 -7.84
C LEU A 457 13.17 -1.34 -8.27
N VAL A 458 12.27 -1.24 -9.25
CA VAL A 458 11.73 0.03 -9.74
C VAL A 458 10.93 0.72 -8.65
N GLY A 459 10.08 -0.01 -7.92
CA GLY A 459 9.34 0.53 -6.79
C GLY A 459 10.25 1.11 -5.70
N ALA A 460 11.32 0.37 -5.33
CA ALA A 460 12.32 0.85 -4.39
C ALA A 460 13.08 2.09 -4.92
N LEU A 461 13.44 2.09 -6.21
CA LEU A 461 14.08 3.23 -6.86
C LEU A 461 13.17 4.47 -6.81
N LEU A 462 11.90 4.36 -7.20
CA LEU A 462 10.92 5.44 -7.15
C LEU A 462 10.73 5.96 -5.72
N GLY A 463 10.66 5.07 -4.73
CA GLY A 463 10.59 5.44 -3.31
C GLY A 463 11.82 6.25 -2.85
N THR A 464 13.02 5.81 -3.20
CA THR A 464 14.27 6.52 -2.85
C THR A 464 14.40 7.85 -3.58
N LEU A 465 14.00 7.93 -4.85
CA LEU A 465 13.95 9.18 -5.61
C LEU A 465 12.98 10.17 -4.98
N GLY A 466 11.77 9.73 -4.64
CA GLY A 466 10.78 10.55 -3.95
C GLY A 466 11.29 11.09 -2.61
N GLN A 467 11.95 10.25 -1.82
CA GLN A 467 12.56 10.68 -0.55
C GLN A 467 13.71 11.68 -0.76
N ARG A 468 14.55 11.48 -1.78
CA ARG A 468 15.62 12.43 -2.12
C ARG A 468 15.06 13.78 -2.55
N LEU A 469 14.00 13.79 -3.38
CA LEU A 469 13.31 15.00 -3.80
C LEU A 469 12.73 15.76 -2.60
N GLU A 470 12.02 15.08 -1.72
CA GLU A 470 11.48 15.65 -0.47
C GLU A 470 12.59 16.27 0.39
N SER A 471 13.64 15.50 0.70
CA SER A 471 14.75 15.98 1.54
C SER A 471 15.50 17.17 0.93
N ARG A 472 15.58 17.27 -0.40
CA ARG A 472 16.19 18.40 -1.11
C ARG A 472 15.30 19.63 -1.08
N ALA A 473 14.00 19.46 -1.26
CA ALA A 473 13.04 20.56 -1.26
C ALA A 473 12.85 21.20 0.13
N THR A 474 13.08 20.45 1.21
CA THR A 474 12.87 20.92 2.59
C THR A 474 14.16 21.25 3.36
N ARG A 475 15.29 21.39 2.66
CA ARG A 475 16.62 21.61 3.29
C ARG A 475 16.69 22.85 4.19
N TRP A 476 15.92 23.88 3.86
CA TRP A 476 15.88 25.16 4.57
C TRP A 476 15.35 25.07 6.00
N ARG A 477 14.77 23.93 6.42
CA ARG A 477 14.28 23.70 7.78
C ARG A 477 15.32 23.02 8.70
N THR A 478 16.29 22.34 8.11
CA THR A 478 17.33 21.58 8.82
C THR A 478 18.68 22.30 8.87
N ALA A 479 18.79 23.43 8.18
CA ALA A 479 19.90 24.38 8.25
C ALA A 479 19.49 25.53 9.16
#